data_AF-R6VYQ2-F1
#
_entry.id   AF-R6VYQ2-F1
#
_cell.length_a   1.000
_cell.length_b   1.000
_cell.length_c   1.000
_cell.angle_alpha   90.00
_cell.angle_beta   90.00
_cell.angle_gamma   90.00
#
_symmetry.space_group_name_H-M   'P 1'
#
loop_
_entity.id
_entity.type
_entity.pdbx_description
1 polymer ?
#
loop_
_entity_poly.entity_id
_entity_poly.type
_entity_poly.pdbx_seq_one_letter_code
_entity_poly.pdbx_strand_id
1 'polypeptide(L)'
;MVYDASKKTTADSWREFRDRCDNSALVVMPVHTGELADFAIANNLFVINLNKEYNTPSGGQNTDLFKEVLAWLKPNSPVYGWEPGVGEDEFVIPVSRSGNMMVALGEFNVPFFSKDYKSRQQQNLAKVINPQDIDYSTNATKRFVSYYLSDGPHAGWMLNGFVENYYSDPKVEDVHMSFGITASNTCQINPAQFDKIMSMQSGKSTLIESFGGGYWYSDDFGADGDRAALLKSLAGKVASHMRQHRIKILEQIAHDPTSAAAMEAYQAFVDANDQLEGIVAIQYAPSYAGGAGEILWVTNKQGYDIPVVTVRYSIWNFPEGNHERDGSPTYVARKLNEEPADSKFSAVIVHAWSAFTDTGASTDETAENAPGGTLRGASAAEMCNRRLADDYEDVSMQELIWRIRMEYRPEQTQRYLSEYF
;
A
#
# COMPACT_ATOMS: atom_id res chain seq x y z
N MET A 1 12.89 -38.24 -21.15
CA MET A 1 13.36 -36.84 -21.13
C MET A 1 12.56 -36.09 -22.18
N VAL A 2 11.76 -35.09 -21.79
CA VAL A 2 10.87 -34.35 -22.71
C VAL A 2 11.61 -33.18 -23.38
N TYR A 3 12.58 -32.59 -22.68
CA TYR A 3 13.43 -31.51 -23.16
C TYR A 3 14.66 -31.39 -22.25
N ASP A 4 15.82 -31.01 -22.79
CA ASP A 4 17.04 -30.73 -22.02
C ASP A 4 17.35 -29.23 -22.06
N ALA A 5 17.09 -28.54 -20.95
CA ALA A 5 17.34 -27.11 -20.79
C ALA A 5 18.63 -26.80 -20.01
N SER A 6 19.47 -27.80 -19.72
CA SER A 6 20.62 -27.65 -18.80
C SER A 6 21.66 -26.60 -19.21
N LYS A 7 21.67 -26.20 -20.48
CA LYS A 7 22.59 -25.18 -21.04
C LYS A 7 21.88 -23.90 -21.48
N LYS A 8 20.60 -23.73 -21.17
CA LYS A 8 19.81 -22.59 -21.65
C LYS A 8 19.83 -21.44 -20.67
N THR A 9 20.02 -20.24 -21.21
CA THR A 9 19.82 -19.00 -20.48
C THR A 9 18.36 -18.57 -20.55
N THR A 10 17.95 -17.65 -19.68
CA THR A 10 16.62 -17.01 -19.74
C THR A 10 16.35 -16.35 -21.10
N ALA A 11 17.38 -15.77 -21.72
CA ALA A 11 17.27 -15.17 -23.05
C ALA A 11 17.07 -16.21 -24.17
N ASP A 12 17.72 -17.38 -24.07
CA ASP A 12 17.50 -18.47 -25.03
C ASP A 12 16.09 -19.05 -24.89
N SER A 13 15.59 -19.15 -23.65
CA SER A 13 14.22 -19.57 -23.37
C SER A 13 13.21 -18.57 -23.92
N TRP A 14 13.42 -17.26 -23.74
CA TRP A 14 12.56 -16.24 -24.31
C TRP A 14 12.45 -16.34 -25.83
N ARG A 15 13.59 -16.41 -26.53
CA ARG A 15 13.63 -16.47 -27.99
C ARG A 15 12.93 -17.71 -28.56
N GLU A 16 13.04 -18.84 -27.86
CA GLU A 16 12.44 -20.10 -28.32
C GLU A 16 10.95 -20.23 -27.94
N PHE A 17 10.55 -19.70 -26.78
CA PHE A 17 9.26 -20.05 -26.18
C PHE A 17 8.27 -18.89 -26.01
N ARG A 18 8.64 -17.63 -26.25
CA ARG A 18 7.72 -16.48 -26.04
C ARG A 18 6.37 -16.64 -26.74
N ASP A 19 6.33 -17.20 -27.95
CA ASP A 19 5.11 -17.38 -28.73
C ASP A 19 4.19 -18.50 -28.17
N ARG A 20 4.67 -19.23 -27.16
CA ARG A 20 3.95 -20.28 -26.43
C ARG A 20 3.57 -19.87 -25.01
N CYS A 21 4.02 -18.71 -24.55
CA CYS A 21 3.69 -18.17 -23.24
C CYS A 21 2.45 -17.25 -23.33
N ASP A 22 1.61 -17.26 -22.29
CA ASP A 22 0.58 -16.22 -22.15
C ASP A 22 1.24 -14.91 -21.72
N ASN A 23 0.81 -13.81 -22.34
CA ASN A 23 1.27 -12.45 -22.08
C ASN A 23 0.32 -11.64 -21.20
N SER A 24 -0.63 -12.28 -20.52
CA SER A 24 -1.51 -11.63 -19.54
C SER A 24 -0.86 -11.36 -18.20
N ALA A 25 0.32 -11.95 -17.94
CA ALA A 25 1.09 -11.77 -16.72
C ALA A 25 2.55 -12.18 -16.94
N LEU A 26 3.40 -11.81 -15.98
CA LEU A 26 4.81 -12.20 -15.92
C LEU A 26 5.11 -12.72 -14.52
N VAL A 27 6.08 -13.63 -14.41
CA VAL A 27 6.66 -14.03 -13.13
C VAL A 27 8.12 -13.58 -13.07
N VAL A 28 8.45 -12.78 -12.07
CA VAL A 28 9.81 -12.41 -11.68
C VAL A 28 10.21 -13.29 -10.50
N MET A 29 11.22 -14.14 -10.69
CA MET A 29 11.64 -15.08 -9.65
C MET A 29 13.16 -15.10 -9.57
N PRO A 30 13.77 -15.18 -8.38
CA PRO A 30 15.22 -15.32 -8.28
C PRO A 30 15.72 -16.61 -8.93
N VAL A 31 16.97 -16.61 -9.40
CA VAL A 31 17.59 -17.81 -9.98
C VAL A 31 17.73 -18.91 -8.92
N HIS A 32 17.50 -20.16 -9.31
CA HIS A 32 17.61 -21.35 -8.44
C HIS A 32 16.60 -21.41 -7.28
N THR A 33 15.48 -20.71 -7.39
CA THR A 33 14.38 -20.84 -6.43
C THR A 33 13.16 -21.49 -7.09
N GLY A 34 12.11 -21.79 -6.31
CA GLY A 34 10.94 -22.55 -6.76
C GLY A 34 9.60 -21.86 -6.50
N GLU A 35 9.61 -20.74 -5.80
CA GLU A 35 8.45 -19.90 -5.50
C GLU A 35 7.79 -19.46 -6.80
N LEU A 36 6.45 -19.48 -6.87
CA LEU A 36 5.67 -19.19 -8.09
C LEU A 36 5.94 -20.09 -9.31
N ALA A 37 6.88 -21.04 -9.30
CA ALA A 37 7.14 -21.89 -10.46
C ALA A 37 5.91 -22.72 -10.84
N ASP A 38 5.17 -23.20 -9.84
CA ASP A 38 3.87 -23.86 -10.00
C ASP A 38 2.83 -22.93 -10.64
N PHE A 39 2.80 -21.66 -10.24
CA PHE A 39 1.91 -20.65 -10.80
C PHE A 39 2.24 -20.32 -12.25
N ALA A 40 3.52 -20.14 -12.58
CA ALA A 40 3.96 -19.91 -13.94
C ALA A 40 3.61 -21.09 -14.85
N ILE A 41 3.86 -22.32 -14.40
CA ILE A 41 3.55 -23.55 -15.15
C ILE A 41 2.05 -23.68 -15.36
N ALA A 42 1.23 -23.52 -14.31
CA ALA A 42 -0.22 -23.69 -14.39
C ALA A 42 -0.90 -22.71 -15.37
N ASN A 43 -0.31 -21.54 -15.57
CA ASN A 43 -0.86 -20.47 -16.41
C ASN A 43 -0.05 -20.26 -17.72
N ASN A 44 0.93 -21.10 -18.01
CA ASN A 44 1.84 -20.96 -19.16
C ASN A 44 2.52 -19.58 -19.24
N LEU A 45 2.91 -19.01 -18.11
CA LEU A 45 3.55 -17.69 -18.06
C LEU A 45 5.05 -17.77 -18.33
N PHE A 46 5.61 -16.69 -18.87
CA PHE A 46 7.06 -16.56 -18.91
C PHE A 46 7.60 -16.26 -17.50
N VAL A 47 8.77 -16.83 -17.20
CA VAL A 47 9.51 -16.55 -15.96
C VAL A 47 10.78 -15.83 -16.34
N ILE A 48 11.03 -14.69 -15.69
CA ILE A 48 12.30 -13.97 -15.80
C ILE A 48 13.00 -13.95 -14.44
N ASN A 49 14.30 -14.17 -14.46
CA ASN A 49 15.17 -13.90 -13.33
C ASN A 49 15.91 -12.60 -13.62
N LEU A 50 15.85 -11.62 -12.72
CA LEU A 50 16.49 -10.33 -12.98
C LEU A 50 17.99 -10.47 -12.86
N ASN A 51 18.47 -11.08 -11.78
CA ASN A 51 19.86 -11.50 -11.69
C ASN A 51 20.08 -12.79 -12.50
N LYS A 52 21.27 -12.95 -13.09
CA LYS A 52 21.69 -14.21 -13.72
C LYS A 52 22.26 -15.21 -12.72
N GLU A 53 22.66 -14.72 -11.55
CA GLU A 53 23.13 -15.51 -10.42
C GLU A 53 22.33 -15.14 -9.18
N TYR A 54 22.04 -16.12 -8.32
CA TYR A 54 21.18 -15.89 -7.15
C TYR A 54 21.71 -14.74 -6.26
N ASN A 55 20.85 -13.75 -6.00
CA ASN A 55 21.09 -12.65 -5.07
C ASN A 55 22.39 -11.86 -5.34
N THR A 56 22.83 -11.81 -6.61
CA THR A 56 24.14 -11.24 -6.99
C THR A 56 24.04 -10.43 -8.28
N PRO A 57 23.81 -9.10 -8.21
CA PRO A 57 23.71 -8.26 -9.40
C PRO A 57 25.03 -8.20 -10.20
N SER A 58 26.18 -8.37 -9.54
CA SER A 58 27.49 -8.44 -10.22
C SER A 58 27.68 -9.67 -11.12
N GLY A 59 26.85 -10.71 -10.96
CA GLY A 59 26.80 -11.87 -11.86
C GLY A 59 26.14 -11.55 -13.22
N GLY A 60 25.70 -10.30 -13.40
CA GLY A 60 24.99 -9.82 -14.58
C GLY A 60 23.49 -9.91 -14.41
N GLN A 61 22.78 -9.03 -15.11
CA GLN A 61 21.32 -8.91 -15.04
C GLN A 61 20.67 -9.07 -16.42
N ASN A 62 19.39 -9.44 -16.43
CA ASN A 62 18.54 -9.55 -17.62
C ASN A 62 17.72 -8.26 -17.87
N THR A 63 18.23 -7.09 -17.48
CA THR A 63 17.50 -5.81 -17.52
C THR A 63 16.95 -5.45 -18.91
N ASP A 64 17.73 -5.65 -19.98
CA ASP A 64 17.27 -5.36 -21.35
C ASP A 64 16.17 -6.33 -21.78
N LEU A 65 16.34 -7.61 -21.46
CA LEU A 65 15.32 -8.63 -21.72
C LEU A 65 14.04 -8.33 -20.91
N PHE A 66 14.17 -7.86 -19.67
CA PHE A 66 13.03 -7.49 -18.85
C PHE A 66 12.19 -6.40 -19.50
N LYS A 67 12.82 -5.34 -20.02
CA LYS A 67 12.14 -4.29 -20.79
C LYS A 67 11.46 -4.84 -22.05
N GLU A 68 12.12 -5.75 -22.77
CA GLU A 68 11.54 -6.41 -23.94
C GLU A 68 10.27 -7.20 -23.56
N VAL A 69 10.33 -7.98 -22.48
CA VAL A 69 9.19 -8.78 -21.99
C VAL A 69 8.04 -7.87 -21.52
N LEU A 70 8.33 -6.80 -20.77
CA LEU A 70 7.32 -5.86 -20.30
C LEU A 70 6.57 -5.21 -21.47
N ALA A 71 7.27 -4.86 -22.55
CA ALA A 71 6.64 -4.30 -23.76
C ALA A 71 5.78 -5.31 -24.53
N TRP A 72 6.00 -6.62 -24.32
CA TRP A 72 5.22 -7.71 -24.94
C TRP A 72 3.93 -8.05 -24.15
N LEU A 73 3.86 -7.69 -22.87
CA LEU A 73 2.70 -7.94 -22.03
C LEU A 73 1.47 -7.17 -22.52
N LYS A 74 0.28 -7.73 -22.23
CA LYS A 74 -0.98 -6.99 -22.40
C LYS A 74 -1.01 -5.77 -21.47
N PRO A 75 -1.72 -4.68 -21.82
CA PRO A 75 -1.88 -3.53 -20.94
C PRO A 75 -2.40 -3.89 -19.54
N ASN A 76 -1.84 -3.24 -18.51
CA ASN A 76 -2.18 -3.48 -17.10
C ASN A 76 -2.03 -4.95 -16.66
N SER A 77 -0.98 -5.63 -17.13
CA SER A 77 -0.69 -7.00 -16.68
C SER A 77 -0.05 -7.00 -15.30
N PRO A 78 -0.40 -7.95 -14.42
CA PRO A 78 0.32 -8.19 -13.18
C PRO A 78 1.69 -8.85 -13.45
N VAL A 79 2.70 -8.39 -12.72
CA VAL A 79 4.05 -8.95 -12.67
C VAL A 79 4.22 -9.55 -11.28
N TYR A 80 4.08 -10.86 -11.15
CA TYR A 80 4.15 -11.56 -9.87
C TYR A 80 5.60 -11.78 -9.45
N GLY A 81 5.88 -11.63 -8.16
CA GLY A 81 7.18 -11.97 -7.59
C GLY A 81 7.93 -10.80 -6.98
N TRP A 82 9.17 -11.09 -6.61
CA TRP A 82 10.13 -10.14 -6.04
C TRP A 82 11.53 -10.69 -6.23
N GLU A 83 12.52 -9.83 -6.49
CA GLU A 83 13.92 -10.24 -6.62
C GLU A 83 14.75 -9.65 -5.46
N PRO A 84 15.16 -10.48 -4.48
CA PRO A 84 16.11 -10.05 -3.45
C PRO A 84 17.48 -9.70 -4.05
N GLY A 85 18.14 -8.71 -3.46
CA GLY A 85 19.49 -8.29 -3.86
C GLY A 85 19.55 -7.43 -5.11
N VAL A 86 18.40 -7.03 -5.65
CA VAL A 86 18.26 -5.97 -6.65
C VAL A 86 17.55 -4.80 -5.99
N GLY A 87 17.99 -3.56 -6.25
CA GLY A 87 17.28 -2.38 -5.79
C GLY A 87 15.82 -2.43 -6.24
N GLU A 88 14.88 -2.12 -5.35
CA GLU A 88 13.44 -2.17 -5.70
C GLU A 88 13.13 -1.26 -6.90
N ASP A 89 13.72 -0.06 -6.91
CA ASP A 89 13.63 0.91 -7.99
C ASP A 89 14.10 0.34 -9.33
N GLU A 90 15.13 -0.51 -9.36
CA GLU A 90 15.66 -1.12 -10.58
C GLU A 90 14.63 -1.97 -11.34
N PHE A 91 13.59 -2.49 -10.68
CA PHE A 91 12.55 -3.30 -11.33
C PHE A 91 11.13 -2.77 -11.18
N VAL A 92 10.78 -2.10 -10.07
CA VAL A 92 9.46 -1.48 -9.92
C VAL A 92 9.29 -0.29 -10.85
N ILE A 93 10.34 0.51 -11.10
CA ILE A 93 10.25 1.64 -12.05
C ILE A 93 9.96 1.14 -13.46
N PRO A 94 10.73 0.21 -14.07
CA PRO A 94 10.39 -0.34 -15.39
C PRO A 94 8.97 -0.92 -15.48
N VAL A 95 8.52 -1.64 -14.44
CA VAL A 95 7.16 -2.20 -14.39
C VAL A 95 6.12 -1.09 -14.40
N SER A 96 6.28 -0.09 -13.52
CA SER A 96 5.40 1.08 -13.43
C SER A 96 5.33 1.80 -14.76
N ARG A 97 6.48 2.18 -15.34
CA ARG A 97 6.57 2.93 -16.59
C ARG A 97 5.95 2.20 -17.79
N SER A 98 6.03 0.88 -17.81
CA SER A 98 5.37 0.06 -18.84
C SER A 98 3.85 -0.02 -18.70
N GLY A 99 3.26 0.50 -17.61
CA GLY A 99 1.82 0.43 -17.34
C GLY A 99 1.37 -0.88 -16.71
N ASN A 100 2.31 -1.64 -16.15
CA ASN A 100 2.10 -2.90 -15.44
C ASN A 100 2.26 -2.66 -13.92
N MET A 101 1.86 -3.65 -13.12
CA MET A 101 1.93 -3.55 -11.65
C MET A 101 2.59 -4.79 -11.07
N MET A 102 3.44 -4.60 -10.07
CA MET A 102 3.98 -5.71 -9.32
C MET A 102 2.89 -6.31 -8.42
N VAL A 103 2.82 -7.63 -8.34
CA VAL A 103 2.12 -8.35 -7.28
C VAL A 103 3.19 -9.00 -6.44
N ALA A 104 3.56 -8.34 -5.35
CA ALA A 104 4.66 -8.77 -4.49
C ALA A 104 4.26 -10.02 -3.70
N LEU A 105 4.58 -11.17 -4.28
CA LEU A 105 4.15 -12.50 -3.87
C LEU A 105 5.26 -13.49 -4.23
N GLY A 106 5.87 -14.16 -3.25
CA GLY A 106 6.93 -15.15 -3.46
C GLY A 106 6.58 -16.47 -2.80
N GLU A 107 5.39 -17.01 -3.08
CA GLU A 107 4.83 -18.14 -2.33
C GLU A 107 4.72 -19.42 -3.18
N PHE A 108 4.63 -20.56 -2.50
CA PHE A 108 4.32 -21.85 -3.11
C PHE A 108 2.81 -22.14 -3.06
N ASN A 109 2.35 -23.05 -3.92
CA ASN A 109 0.97 -23.54 -3.98
C ASN A 109 -0.06 -22.47 -4.38
N VAL A 110 0.37 -21.40 -5.06
CA VAL A 110 -0.53 -20.32 -5.47
C VAL A 110 -1.68 -20.82 -6.34
N PRO A 111 -1.50 -21.72 -7.34
CA PRO A 111 -2.61 -22.29 -8.10
C PRO A 111 -3.63 -23.04 -7.24
N PHE A 112 -3.18 -23.68 -6.16
CA PHE A 112 -4.08 -24.36 -5.23
C PHE A 112 -4.91 -23.34 -4.45
N PHE A 113 -4.28 -22.31 -3.90
CA PHE A 113 -4.96 -21.27 -3.13
C PHE A 113 -5.86 -20.38 -3.98
N SER A 114 -5.56 -20.18 -5.26
CA SER A 114 -6.35 -19.37 -6.19
C SER A 114 -7.38 -20.18 -6.99
N LYS A 115 -7.38 -21.51 -6.86
CA LYS A 115 -8.29 -22.38 -7.63
C LYS A 115 -9.74 -22.00 -7.40
N ASP A 116 -10.51 -21.81 -8.47
CA ASP A 116 -11.93 -21.47 -8.42
C ASP A 116 -12.21 -20.25 -7.50
N TYR A 117 -11.30 -19.28 -7.44
CA TYR A 117 -11.42 -18.15 -6.50
C TYR A 117 -12.78 -17.45 -6.60
N LYS A 118 -13.32 -17.30 -7.82
CA LYS A 118 -14.61 -16.64 -8.07
C LYS A 118 -15.77 -17.28 -7.31
N SER A 119 -15.80 -18.60 -7.19
CA SER A 119 -16.86 -19.32 -6.45
C SER A 119 -16.57 -19.43 -4.96
N ARG A 120 -15.35 -19.11 -4.50
CA ARG A 120 -14.95 -19.18 -3.09
C ARG A 120 -14.94 -17.83 -2.39
N GLN A 121 -14.99 -16.73 -3.13
CA GLN A 121 -15.14 -15.40 -2.54
C GLN A 121 -16.48 -15.28 -1.81
N GLN A 122 -16.42 -14.84 -0.55
CA GLN A 122 -17.58 -14.48 0.26
C GLN A 122 -17.92 -13.00 0.07
N GLN A 123 -19.16 -12.62 0.39
CA GLN A 123 -19.61 -11.22 0.43
C GLN A 123 -19.09 -10.54 1.71
N ASN A 124 -17.79 -10.31 1.76
CA ASN A 124 -17.13 -9.66 2.87
C ASN A 124 -17.07 -8.16 2.63
N LEU A 125 -17.65 -7.41 3.57
CA LEU A 125 -17.68 -5.94 3.53
C LEU A 125 -16.85 -5.42 4.69
N ALA A 126 -15.97 -4.46 4.40
CA ALA A 126 -15.23 -3.76 5.43
C ALA A 126 -16.21 -3.07 6.39
N LYS A 127 -15.88 -3.11 7.68
CA LYS A 127 -16.49 -2.24 8.68
C LYS A 127 -16.05 -0.81 8.38
N VAL A 128 -17.02 0.09 8.39
CA VAL A 128 -16.85 1.51 8.10
C VAL A 128 -17.61 2.29 9.15
N ILE A 129 -17.15 3.50 9.46
CA ILE A 129 -17.87 4.40 10.35
C ILE A 129 -19.05 5.05 9.61
N ASN A 130 -20.06 5.48 10.35
CA ASN A 130 -21.05 6.41 9.82
C ASN A 130 -20.55 7.85 10.08
N PRO A 131 -20.22 8.64 9.05
CA PRO A 131 -19.70 9.98 9.24
C PRO A 131 -20.72 10.98 9.82
N GLN A 132 -22.01 10.64 9.89
CA GLN A 132 -23.01 11.43 10.62
C GLN A 132 -22.85 11.33 12.15
N ASP A 133 -22.17 10.28 12.65
CA ASP A 133 -21.98 10.05 14.08
C ASP A 133 -20.75 10.78 14.66
N ILE A 134 -19.94 11.42 13.80
CA ILE A 134 -18.75 12.16 14.21
C ILE A 134 -19.16 13.49 14.85
N ASP A 135 -18.67 13.78 16.05
CA ASP A 135 -18.75 15.11 16.64
C ASP A 135 -17.71 16.04 16.01
N TYR A 136 -18.10 16.72 14.93
CA TYR A 136 -17.25 17.69 14.23
C TYR A 136 -17.00 18.97 15.02
N SER A 137 -17.75 19.25 16.11
CA SER A 137 -17.53 20.47 16.89
C SER A 137 -16.17 20.47 17.58
N THR A 138 -15.59 19.28 17.83
CA THR A 138 -14.26 19.13 18.41
C THR A 138 -13.15 19.60 17.47
N ASN A 139 -13.39 19.75 16.16
CA ASN A 139 -12.41 20.32 15.22
C ASN A 139 -11.96 21.75 15.58
N ALA A 140 -12.74 22.47 16.40
CA ALA A 140 -12.39 23.81 16.86
C ALA A 140 -11.32 23.82 17.96
N THR A 141 -11.17 22.72 18.71
CA THR A 141 -10.35 22.66 19.93
C THR A 141 -9.36 21.49 19.96
N LYS A 142 -9.51 20.52 19.06
CA LYS A 142 -8.68 19.33 18.98
C LYS A 142 -7.86 19.29 17.71
N ARG A 143 -6.75 18.56 17.81
CA ARG A 143 -5.88 18.13 16.72
C ARG A 143 -6.03 16.61 16.60
N PHE A 144 -5.98 16.10 15.39
CA PHE A 144 -6.26 14.70 15.10
C PHE A 144 -5.03 14.04 14.50
N VAL A 145 -4.72 12.86 15.04
CA VAL A 145 -3.69 11.98 14.50
C VAL A 145 -4.35 10.69 14.05
N SER A 146 -3.92 10.14 12.92
CA SER A 146 -4.29 8.79 12.51
C SER A 146 -3.05 7.98 12.20
N TYR A 147 -3.00 6.77 12.77
CA TYR A 147 -1.90 5.82 12.55
C TYR A 147 -2.33 4.75 11.57
N TYR A 148 -1.45 4.41 10.63
CA TYR A 148 -1.68 3.26 9.76
C TYR A 148 -0.40 2.51 9.39
N LEU A 149 -0.53 1.22 9.14
CA LEU A 149 0.60 0.33 8.86
C LEU A 149 1.03 0.41 7.39
N SER A 150 2.34 0.50 7.14
CA SER A 150 2.93 0.40 5.79
C SER A 150 2.86 -1.03 5.22
N ASP A 151 3.36 -1.20 3.99
CA ASP A 151 3.61 -2.50 3.34
C ASP A 151 2.36 -3.34 3.02
N GLY A 152 1.18 -2.71 3.09
CA GLY A 152 -0.09 -3.28 2.62
C GLY A 152 -0.12 -3.89 1.20
N PRO A 153 0.64 -3.41 0.18
CA PRO A 153 0.63 -4.02 -1.15
C PRO A 153 1.34 -5.39 -1.22
N HIS A 154 2.08 -5.81 -0.18
CA HIS A 154 2.76 -7.09 -0.16
C HIS A 154 1.79 -8.26 0.04
N ALA A 155 1.26 -8.79 -1.06
CA ALA A 155 0.33 -9.91 -1.07
C ALA A 155 0.89 -11.14 -0.32
N GLY A 156 2.18 -11.48 -0.48
CA GLY A 156 2.80 -12.59 0.25
C GLY A 156 2.74 -12.41 1.78
N TRP A 157 2.90 -11.17 2.26
CA TRP A 157 2.79 -10.87 3.68
C TRP A 157 1.34 -10.97 4.19
N MET A 158 0.36 -10.49 3.41
CA MET A 158 -1.07 -10.66 3.71
C MET A 158 -1.47 -12.14 3.84
N LEU A 159 -0.80 -13.04 3.10
CA LEU A 159 -1.02 -14.49 3.17
C LEU A 159 -0.41 -15.16 4.39
N ASN A 160 0.57 -14.50 5.01
CA ASN A 160 1.38 -15.05 6.07
C ASN A 160 1.21 -14.19 7.32
N GLY A 161 2.32 -13.66 7.86
CA GLY A 161 2.39 -13.09 9.20
C GLY A 161 1.72 -11.72 9.41
N PHE A 162 0.92 -11.20 8.48
CA PHE A 162 0.20 -9.95 8.68
C PHE A 162 -0.77 -10.03 9.87
N VAL A 163 -1.58 -11.09 9.92
CA VAL A 163 -2.64 -11.19 10.93
C VAL A 163 -2.03 -11.37 12.32
N GLU A 164 -1.17 -12.37 12.47
CA GLU A 164 -0.63 -12.79 13.76
C GLU A 164 0.33 -11.77 14.38
N ASN A 165 1.08 -11.03 13.55
CA ASN A 165 2.11 -10.12 14.05
C ASN A 165 1.63 -8.67 14.19
N TYR A 166 0.52 -8.28 13.55
CA TYR A 166 0.09 -6.86 13.51
C TYR A 166 -1.41 -6.69 13.69
N TYR A 167 -2.20 -7.38 12.88
CA TYR A 167 -3.64 -7.12 12.83
C TYR A 167 -4.38 -7.56 14.09
N SER A 168 -3.88 -8.59 14.78
CA SER A 168 -4.41 -9.07 16.06
C SER A 168 -3.75 -8.43 17.28
N ASP A 169 -2.95 -7.37 17.12
CA ASP A 169 -2.35 -6.66 18.24
C ASP A 169 -3.46 -6.09 19.16
N PRO A 170 -3.42 -6.34 20.48
CA PRO A 170 -4.44 -5.84 21.40
C PRO A 170 -4.55 -4.31 21.43
N LYS A 171 -3.54 -3.57 20.98
CA LYS A 171 -3.52 -2.11 20.92
C LYS A 171 -4.24 -1.52 19.72
N VAL A 172 -4.70 -2.31 18.75
CA VAL A 172 -5.39 -1.80 17.55
C VAL A 172 -6.58 -0.91 17.90
N GLU A 173 -7.37 -1.29 18.89
CA GLU A 173 -8.54 -0.53 19.32
C GLU A 173 -8.22 0.68 20.20
N ASP A 174 -7.05 0.67 20.84
CA ASP A 174 -6.57 1.75 21.72
C ASP A 174 -6.07 2.96 20.91
N VAL A 175 -5.62 2.75 19.67
CA VAL A 175 -5.07 3.79 18.79
C VAL A 175 -5.77 3.92 17.43
N HIS A 176 -6.93 3.28 17.29
CA HIS A 176 -7.74 3.27 16.05
C HIS A 176 -6.92 2.92 14.80
N MET A 177 -5.95 1.99 14.93
CA MET A 177 -4.95 1.76 13.89
C MET A 177 -5.60 1.28 12.60
N SER A 178 -5.25 1.93 11.50
CA SER A 178 -5.68 1.57 10.15
C SER A 178 -4.65 0.69 9.45
N PHE A 179 -5.07 -0.06 8.44
CA PHE A 179 -4.21 -1.03 7.77
C PHE A 179 -4.35 -0.94 6.26
N GLY A 180 -3.22 -0.74 5.59
CA GLY A 180 -3.09 -1.03 4.18
C GLY A 180 -3.22 -2.52 3.91
N ILE A 181 -4.04 -2.88 2.93
CA ILE A 181 -4.20 -4.26 2.42
C ILE A 181 -4.27 -4.22 0.89
N THR A 182 -3.91 -5.32 0.23
CA THR A 182 -4.13 -5.46 -1.22
C THR A 182 -5.36 -6.33 -1.50
N ALA A 183 -6.55 -5.79 -1.23
CA ALA A 183 -7.79 -6.54 -1.33
C ALA A 183 -8.03 -7.04 -2.77
N SER A 184 -7.69 -6.22 -3.77
CA SER A 184 -7.79 -6.58 -5.19
C SER A 184 -7.03 -7.85 -5.56
N ASN A 185 -5.91 -8.13 -4.88
CA ASN A 185 -5.06 -9.29 -5.13
C ASN A 185 -5.39 -10.44 -4.17
N THR A 186 -5.43 -10.17 -2.87
CA THR A 186 -5.62 -11.21 -1.84
C THR A 186 -6.96 -11.95 -2.01
N CYS A 187 -8.03 -11.25 -2.40
CA CYS A 187 -9.34 -11.89 -2.61
C CYS A 187 -9.34 -12.88 -3.79
N GLN A 188 -8.39 -12.77 -4.72
CA GLN A 188 -8.23 -13.68 -5.87
C GLN A 188 -7.17 -14.76 -5.58
N ILE A 189 -6.08 -14.40 -4.92
CA ILE A 189 -4.96 -15.30 -4.62
C ILE A 189 -5.35 -16.31 -3.54
N ASN A 190 -6.01 -15.86 -2.46
CA ASN A 190 -6.45 -16.73 -1.38
C ASN A 190 -7.73 -16.20 -0.73
N PRO A 191 -8.91 -16.52 -1.28
CA PRO A 191 -10.21 -16.09 -0.73
C PRO A 191 -10.42 -16.42 0.74
N ALA A 192 -9.87 -17.53 1.26
CA ALA A 192 -10.04 -17.93 2.65
C ALA A 192 -9.23 -17.04 3.60
N GLN A 193 -8.00 -16.68 3.22
CA GLN A 193 -7.23 -15.71 4.00
C GLN A 193 -7.84 -14.31 3.92
N PHE A 194 -8.33 -13.91 2.74
CA PHE A 194 -9.05 -12.64 2.61
C PHE A 194 -10.28 -12.60 3.53
N ASP A 195 -11.05 -13.69 3.61
CA ASP A 195 -12.16 -13.83 4.54
C ASP A 195 -11.75 -13.68 6.01
N LYS A 196 -10.64 -14.29 6.41
CA LYS A 196 -10.06 -14.11 7.75
C LYS A 196 -9.72 -12.65 8.04
N ILE A 197 -9.03 -11.95 7.12
CA ILE A 197 -8.66 -10.53 7.29
C ILE A 197 -9.92 -9.66 7.44
N MET A 198 -10.91 -9.84 6.57
CA MET A 198 -12.14 -9.03 6.61
C MET A 198 -12.98 -9.31 7.86
N SER A 199 -13.09 -10.57 8.28
CA SER A 199 -13.89 -10.95 9.46
C SER A 199 -13.26 -10.51 10.79
N MET A 200 -11.92 -10.44 10.85
CA MET A 200 -11.18 -10.01 12.03
C MET A 200 -11.06 -8.49 12.17
N GLN A 201 -11.55 -7.69 11.22
CA GLN A 201 -11.47 -6.23 11.31
C GLN A 201 -12.12 -5.71 12.59
N SER A 202 -11.42 -4.89 13.36
CA SER A 202 -12.04 -4.14 14.46
C SER A 202 -13.05 -3.13 13.91
N GLY A 203 -14.09 -2.81 14.68
CA GLY A 203 -15.00 -1.71 14.34
C GLY A 203 -14.33 -0.33 14.38
N LYS A 204 -13.17 -0.22 15.04
CA LYS A 204 -12.39 1.01 15.20
C LYS A 204 -11.26 1.17 14.19
N SER A 205 -10.94 0.13 13.40
CA SER A 205 -9.89 0.17 12.39
C SER A 205 -10.46 0.45 11.00
N THR A 206 -9.68 1.10 10.16
CA THR A 206 -9.99 1.27 8.73
C THR A 206 -9.11 0.34 7.88
N LEU A 207 -9.72 -0.32 6.90
CA LEU A 207 -8.99 -1.01 5.83
C LEU A 207 -8.81 -0.09 4.63
N ILE A 208 -7.59 -0.04 4.09
CA ILE A 208 -7.18 0.83 2.99
C ILE A 208 -6.71 -0.06 1.83
N GLU A 209 -7.19 0.17 0.61
CA GLU A 209 -6.65 -0.52 -0.56
C GLU A 209 -5.27 0.09 -0.89
N SER A 210 -4.20 -0.69 -0.75
CA SER A 210 -2.84 -0.19 -0.94
C SER A 210 -2.41 -0.22 -2.40
N PHE A 211 -1.95 0.94 -2.87
CA PHE A 211 -1.31 1.21 -4.16
C PHE A 211 -2.19 0.87 -5.37
N GLY A 212 -3.51 0.71 -5.17
CA GLY A 212 -4.47 0.60 -6.27
C GLY A 212 -4.21 -0.57 -7.21
N GLY A 213 -4.25 -1.80 -6.70
CA GLY A 213 -4.23 -3.00 -7.54
C GLY A 213 -2.91 -3.79 -7.55
N GLY A 214 -1.86 -3.26 -6.93
CA GLY A 214 -0.52 -3.83 -6.90
C GLY A 214 0.52 -2.76 -6.60
N TYR A 215 1.79 -3.09 -6.68
CA TYR A 215 2.89 -2.18 -6.35
C TYR A 215 3.41 -1.49 -7.63
N TRP A 216 3.27 -0.16 -7.69
CA TRP A 216 3.70 0.72 -8.78
C TRP A 216 3.72 2.18 -8.32
N TYR A 217 4.50 3.05 -8.97
CA TYR A 217 4.59 4.48 -8.61
C TYR A 217 3.64 5.35 -9.44
N SER A 218 2.87 6.18 -8.76
CA SER A 218 1.78 7.00 -9.31
C SER A 218 2.25 7.90 -10.44
N ASP A 219 3.39 8.53 -10.27
CA ASP A 219 4.00 9.49 -11.18
C ASP A 219 4.77 8.85 -12.35
N ASP A 220 5.16 7.58 -12.24
CA ASP A 220 5.80 6.84 -13.34
C ASP A 220 4.84 6.02 -14.20
N PHE A 221 3.69 5.64 -13.67
CA PHE A 221 2.82 4.65 -14.29
C PHE A 221 2.49 4.89 -15.78
N GLY A 222 2.78 3.93 -16.64
CA GLY A 222 2.46 4.02 -18.06
C GLY A 222 3.17 5.16 -18.81
N ALA A 223 4.25 5.74 -18.25
CA ALA A 223 5.02 6.80 -18.89
C ALA A 223 5.60 6.42 -20.26
N ASP A 224 5.76 5.11 -20.53
CA ASP A 224 6.25 4.61 -21.81
C ASP A 224 5.13 4.28 -22.82
N GLY A 225 3.86 4.53 -22.46
CA GLY A 225 2.70 4.18 -23.28
C GLY A 225 1.55 5.20 -23.21
N ASP A 226 0.32 4.74 -23.47
CA ASP A 226 -0.89 5.55 -23.31
C ASP A 226 -1.31 5.58 -21.84
N ARG A 227 -0.61 6.41 -21.06
CA ARG A 227 -0.81 6.58 -19.62
C ARG A 227 -2.28 6.80 -19.24
N ALA A 228 -2.98 7.68 -19.94
CA ALA A 228 -4.38 8.02 -19.64
C ALA A 228 -5.30 6.80 -19.82
N ALA A 229 -5.14 6.04 -20.90
CA ALA A 229 -5.91 4.81 -21.12
C ALA A 229 -5.58 3.73 -20.08
N LEU A 230 -4.29 3.57 -19.75
CA LEU A 230 -3.79 2.62 -18.76
C LEU A 230 -4.33 2.92 -17.36
N LEU A 231 -4.26 4.18 -16.92
CA LEU A 231 -4.79 4.64 -15.63
C LEU A 231 -6.30 4.44 -15.55
N LYS A 232 -7.04 4.85 -16.59
CA LYS A 232 -8.50 4.66 -16.64
C LYS A 232 -8.91 3.19 -16.50
N SER A 233 -8.20 2.30 -17.19
CA SER A 233 -8.43 0.87 -17.14
C SER A 233 -8.12 0.29 -15.76
N LEU A 234 -6.95 0.62 -15.18
CA LEU A 234 -6.56 0.16 -13.84
C LEU A 234 -7.52 0.67 -12.77
N ALA A 235 -7.78 1.98 -12.75
CA ALA A 235 -8.69 2.62 -11.81
C ALA A 235 -10.09 1.98 -11.84
N GLY A 236 -10.62 1.65 -13.02
CA GLY A 236 -11.89 0.96 -13.16
C GLY A 236 -11.92 -0.43 -12.51
N LYS A 237 -10.83 -1.21 -12.66
CA LYS A 237 -10.72 -2.54 -12.02
C LYS A 237 -10.65 -2.41 -10.51
N VAL A 238 -9.81 -1.52 -10.00
CA VAL A 238 -9.62 -1.30 -8.56
C VAL A 238 -10.90 -0.78 -7.92
N ALA A 239 -11.56 0.21 -8.54
CA ALA A 239 -12.84 0.72 -8.08
C ALA A 239 -13.90 -0.38 -7.97
N SER A 240 -13.91 -1.35 -8.89
CA SER A 240 -14.82 -2.49 -8.84
C SER A 240 -14.56 -3.37 -7.61
N HIS A 241 -13.29 -3.68 -7.30
CA HIS A 241 -12.92 -4.44 -6.11
C HIS A 241 -13.19 -3.68 -4.80
N MET A 242 -12.85 -2.40 -4.74
CA MET A 242 -13.12 -1.55 -3.58
C MET A 242 -14.62 -1.48 -3.28
N ARG A 243 -15.47 -1.27 -4.30
CA ARG A 243 -16.93 -1.29 -4.14
C ARG A 243 -17.45 -2.66 -3.71
N GLN A 244 -16.94 -3.75 -4.31
CA GLN A 244 -17.33 -5.11 -3.96
C GLN A 244 -17.12 -5.41 -2.46
N HIS A 245 -16.07 -4.84 -1.87
CA HIS A 245 -15.68 -5.10 -0.48
C HIS A 245 -15.90 -3.92 0.48
N ARG A 246 -16.59 -2.86 0.02
CA ARG A 246 -16.85 -1.63 0.79
C ARG A 246 -15.55 -0.99 1.35
N ILE A 247 -14.45 -1.06 0.63
CA ILE A 247 -13.22 -0.37 0.99
C ILE A 247 -13.33 1.07 0.46
N LYS A 248 -13.17 2.05 1.35
CA LYS A 248 -13.52 3.46 1.09
C LYS A 248 -12.31 4.38 0.92
N ILE A 249 -11.12 3.89 1.24
CA ILE A 249 -9.87 4.67 1.20
C ILE A 249 -8.87 3.91 0.34
N LEU A 250 -8.14 4.68 -0.48
CA LEU A 250 -7.07 4.20 -1.32
C LEU A 250 -5.75 4.78 -0.81
N GLU A 251 -4.70 3.99 -0.76
CA GLU A 251 -3.33 4.48 -0.57
C GLU A 251 -2.62 4.52 -1.93
N GLN A 252 -1.79 5.54 -2.15
CA GLN A 252 -0.95 5.66 -3.33
C GLN A 252 0.50 6.00 -2.95
N ILE A 253 1.43 5.50 -3.75
CA ILE A 253 2.86 5.77 -3.64
C ILE A 253 3.35 6.52 -4.87
N ALA A 254 4.28 7.45 -4.70
CA ALA A 254 4.91 8.23 -5.77
C ALA A 254 6.37 8.56 -5.40
N HIS A 255 7.18 9.00 -6.36
CA HIS A 255 8.45 9.67 -6.04
C HIS A 255 8.20 11.08 -5.51
N ASP A 256 7.22 11.78 -6.07
CA ASP A 256 6.68 13.03 -5.55
C ASP A 256 5.13 12.94 -5.51
N PRO A 257 4.53 12.81 -4.32
CA PRO A 257 3.07 12.67 -4.17
C PRO A 257 2.30 13.95 -4.54
N THR A 258 3.00 15.07 -4.73
CA THR A 258 2.40 16.36 -5.13
C THR A 258 2.54 16.64 -6.62
N SER A 259 3.28 15.79 -7.34
CA SER A 259 3.56 15.99 -8.76
C SER A 259 2.29 16.00 -9.61
N ALA A 260 2.34 16.69 -10.75
CA ALA A 260 1.23 16.71 -11.70
C ALA A 260 0.87 15.30 -12.22
N ALA A 261 1.87 14.42 -12.36
CA ALA A 261 1.64 13.04 -12.76
C ALA A 261 0.94 12.24 -11.65
N ALA A 262 1.35 12.39 -10.39
CA ALA A 262 0.64 11.79 -9.26
C ALA A 262 -0.82 12.28 -9.19
N MET A 263 -1.06 13.58 -9.35
CA MET A 263 -2.41 14.15 -9.38
C MET A 263 -3.28 13.61 -10.52
N GLU A 264 -2.72 13.37 -11.71
CA GLU A 264 -3.41 12.71 -12.82
C GLU A 264 -3.86 11.29 -12.43
N ALA A 265 -2.98 10.52 -11.76
CA ALA A 265 -3.33 9.20 -11.28
C ALA A 265 -4.45 9.28 -10.25
N TYR A 266 -4.36 10.17 -9.26
CA TYR A 266 -5.39 10.36 -8.25
C TYR A 266 -6.76 10.71 -8.86
N GLN A 267 -6.78 11.60 -9.86
CA GLN A 267 -7.99 11.92 -10.61
C GLN A 267 -8.59 10.69 -11.30
N ALA A 268 -7.79 9.81 -11.90
CA ALA A 268 -8.30 8.60 -12.54
C ALA A 268 -9.02 7.67 -11.54
N PHE A 269 -8.50 7.52 -10.33
CA PHE A 269 -9.14 6.71 -9.27
C PHE A 269 -10.41 7.35 -8.72
N VAL A 270 -10.38 8.66 -8.47
CA VAL A 270 -11.55 9.43 -8.04
C VAL A 270 -12.67 9.40 -9.09
N ASP A 271 -12.32 9.51 -10.37
CA ASP A 271 -13.28 9.42 -11.48
C ASP A 271 -13.89 8.04 -11.66
N ALA A 272 -13.18 6.99 -11.27
CA ALA A 272 -13.60 5.61 -11.41
C ALA A 272 -14.44 5.12 -10.22
N ASN A 273 -14.22 5.69 -9.03
CA ASN A 273 -14.83 5.24 -7.77
C ASN A 273 -15.65 6.35 -7.09
N ASP A 274 -16.96 6.33 -7.33
CA ASP A 274 -17.95 7.21 -6.68
C ASP A 274 -18.15 6.94 -5.18
N GLN A 275 -17.57 5.86 -4.65
CA GLN A 275 -17.59 5.51 -3.23
C GLN A 275 -16.25 5.81 -2.52
N LEU A 276 -15.27 6.38 -3.21
CA LEU A 276 -13.98 6.74 -2.62
C LEU A 276 -14.14 7.98 -1.74
N GLU A 277 -13.78 7.86 -0.47
CA GLU A 277 -13.94 8.94 0.52
C GLU A 277 -12.69 9.82 0.62
N GLY A 278 -11.52 9.24 0.36
CA GLY A 278 -10.22 9.92 0.36
C GLY A 278 -9.08 9.03 -0.15
N ILE A 279 -7.93 9.66 -0.38
CA ILE A 279 -6.66 8.99 -0.72
C ILE A 279 -5.64 9.33 0.35
N VAL A 280 -4.81 8.36 0.77
CA VAL A 280 -3.58 8.61 1.53
C VAL A 280 -2.39 8.47 0.59
N ALA A 281 -1.46 9.42 0.60
CA ALA A 281 -0.32 9.42 -0.32
C ALA A 281 1.00 9.39 0.44
N ILE A 282 1.91 8.53 -0.02
CA ILE A 282 3.28 8.42 0.50
C ILE A 282 4.30 8.68 -0.60
N GLN A 283 5.47 9.13 -0.18
CA GLN A 283 6.63 9.25 -1.04
C GLN A 283 7.52 8.00 -0.89
N TYR A 284 7.97 7.38 -1.97
CA TYR A 284 8.76 6.15 -1.89
C TYR A 284 10.09 6.33 -1.11
N ALA A 285 10.88 7.34 -1.49
CA ALA A 285 12.18 7.62 -0.90
C ALA A 285 12.49 9.13 -0.99
N PRO A 286 13.29 9.70 -0.07
CA PRO A 286 13.97 9.03 1.04
C PRO A 286 13.09 8.77 2.27
N SER A 287 11.83 9.23 2.27
CA SER A 287 10.92 9.13 3.41
C SER A 287 9.47 8.99 2.92
N TYR A 288 8.69 8.11 3.57
CA TYR A 288 7.24 8.01 3.37
C TYR A 288 6.50 9.32 3.66
N ALA A 289 7.08 10.16 4.51
CA ALA A 289 6.52 11.43 4.95
C ALA A 289 6.97 12.65 4.09
N GLY A 290 7.47 12.42 2.87
CA GLY A 290 7.96 13.49 1.99
C GLY A 290 6.92 14.57 1.63
N GLY A 291 5.63 14.23 1.64
CA GLY A 291 4.53 15.19 1.42
C GLY A 291 4.21 16.09 2.63
N ALA A 292 4.86 15.87 3.78
CA ALA A 292 4.81 16.77 4.93
C ALA A 292 3.42 17.04 5.54
N GLY A 293 2.41 16.20 5.25
CA GLY A 293 1.05 16.40 5.75
C GLY A 293 0.23 17.42 4.95
N GLU A 294 0.65 17.75 3.73
CA GLU A 294 -0.16 18.50 2.77
C GLU A 294 -1.45 17.76 2.42
N ILE A 295 -2.54 18.52 2.27
CA ILE A 295 -3.85 18.03 1.87
C ILE A 295 -4.17 18.59 0.49
N LEU A 296 -4.10 17.74 -0.53
CA LEU A 296 -4.46 18.06 -1.90
C LEU A 296 -5.93 17.71 -2.14
N TRP A 297 -6.51 18.21 -3.22
CA TRP A 297 -7.92 18.00 -3.54
C TRP A 297 -8.11 17.60 -4.99
N VAL A 298 -8.97 16.61 -5.19
CA VAL A 298 -9.35 16.08 -6.50
C VAL A 298 -10.87 16.04 -6.56
N THR A 299 -11.47 16.69 -7.54
CA THR A 299 -12.93 16.78 -7.64
C THR A 299 -13.47 15.59 -8.42
N ASN A 300 -14.42 14.88 -7.85
CA ASN A 300 -15.09 13.77 -8.52
C ASN A 300 -16.13 14.24 -9.54
N LYS A 301 -16.67 13.31 -10.33
CA LYS A 301 -17.66 13.60 -11.37
C LYS A 301 -18.98 14.20 -10.87
N GLN A 302 -19.27 14.08 -9.58
CA GLN A 302 -20.44 14.66 -8.93
C GLN A 302 -20.16 16.05 -8.33
N GLY A 303 -18.94 16.58 -8.49
CA GLY A 303 -18.54 17.88 -7.95
C GLY A 303 -18.23 17.84 -6.44
N TYR A 304 -17.90 16.66 -5.89
CA TYR A 304 -17.40 16.51 -4.53
C TYR A 304 -15.87 16.49 -4.53
N ASP A 305 -15.24 17.30 -3.68
CA ASP A 305 -13.79 17.32 -3.51
C ASP A 305 -13.40 16.15 -2.61
N ILE A 306 -12.50 15.31 -3.10
CA ILE A 306 -11.94 14.16 -2.40
C ILE A 306 -10.53 14.56 -1.94
N PRO A 307 -10.24 14.49 -0.63
CA PRO A 307 -8.93 14.85 -0.13
C PRO A 307 -7.91 13.76 -0.49
N VAL A 308 -6.71 14.19 -0.87
CA VAL A 308 -5.51 13.37 -0.88
C VAL A 308 -4.63 13.84 0.28
N VAL A 309 -4.52 13.00 1.31
CA VAL A 309 -3.81 13.30 2.54
C VAL A 309 -2.42 12.71 2.45
N THR A 310 -1.39 13.56 2.33
CA THR A 310 -0.01 13.08 2.37
C THR A 310 0.38 12.74 3.81
N VAL A 311 1.29 11.78 3.98
CA VAL A 311 1.81 11.43 5.30
C VAL A 311 2.69 12.55 5.86
N ARG A 312 2.49 12.88 7.14
CA ARG A 312 3.21 13.96 7.83
C ARG A 312 4.49 13.48 8.51
N TYR A 313 4.42 12.29 9.12
CA TYR A 313 5.51 11.66 9.85
C TYR A 313 5.48 10.14 9.67
N SER A 314 6.64 9.50 9.80
CA SER A 314 6.72 8.04 9.90
C SER A 314 7.34 7.59 11.23
N ILE A 315 6.74 6.55 11.83
CA ILE A 315 7.36 5.81 12.92
C ILE A 315 8.21 4.70 12.29
N TRP A 316 9.52 4.88 12.33
CA TRP A 316 10.49 4.00 11.69
C TRP A 316 11.78 3.95 12.51
N ASN A 317 12.20 2.73 12.85
CA ASN A 317 13.48 2.46 13.49
C ASN A 317 14.61 2.42 12.43
N PHE A 318 15.29 3.55 12.25
CA PHE A 318 16.47 3.67 11.39
C PHE A 318 17.76 3.36 12.16
N PRO A 319 18.67 2.55 11.60
CA PRO A 319 19.99 2.33 12.19
C PRO A 319 20.80 3.61 12.39
N GLU A 320 20.65 4.59 11.49
CA GLU A 320 21.36 5.88 11.56
C GLU A 320 20.74 6.88 12.56
N GLY A 321 19.57 6.56 13.13
CA GLY A 321 18.82 7.44 14.04
C GLY A 321 17.67 8.18 13.34
N ASN A 322 17.05 9.12 14.06
CA ASN A 322 15.88 9.85 13.55
C ASN A 322 16.26 10.80 12.40
N HIS A 323 15.39 10.90 11.40
CA HIS A 323 15.43 11.85 10.30
C HIS A 323 14.38 12.95 10.46
N GLU A 324 14.34 13.94 9.56
CA GLU A 324 13.50 15.13 9.71
C GLU A 324 12.03 14.81 10.04
N ARG A 325 11.47 13.79 9.38
CA ARG A 325 10.06 13.36 9.54
C ARG A 325 9.90 11.89 9.93
N ASP A 326 10.99 11.21 10.22
CA ASP A 326 10.98 9.77 10.45
C ASP A 326 11.75 9.44 11.72
N GLY A 327 11.20 8.59 12.58
CA GLY A 327 11.93 8.19 13.78
C GLY A 327 11.16 7.34 14.75
N SER A 328 11.66 7.29 15.99
CA SER A 328 11.01 6.58 17.09
C SER A 328 9.65 7.16 17.46
N PRO A 329 8.78 6.40 18.15
CA PRO A 329 7.51 6.90 18.68
C PRO A 329 7.65 8.20 19.50
N THR A 330 8.67 8.28 20.36
CA THR A 330 8.97 9.48 21.17
C THR A 330 9.33 10.68 20.31
N TYR A 331 10.18 10.48 19.30
CA TYR A 331 10.58 11.53 18.37
C TYR A 331 9.37 12.10 17.60
N VAL A 332 8.55 11.21 17.05
CA VAL A 332 7.35 11.59 16.28
C VAL A 332 6.33 12.31 17.16
N ALA A 333 6.14 11.86 18.41
CA ALA A 333 5.23 12.54 19.35
C ALA A 333 5.69 13.97 19.67
N ARG A 334 7.00 14.18 19.92
CA ARG A 334 7.54 15.54 20.13
C ARG A 334 7.32 16.41 18.88
N LYS A 335 7.63 15.88 17.70
CA LYS A 335 7.43 16.59 16.43
C LYS A 335 5.99 17.03 16.23
N LEU A 336 5.02 16.15 16.48
CA LEU A 336 3.60 16.48 16.47
C LEU A 336 3.26 17.59 17.48
N ASN A 337 3.74 17.49 18.72
CA ASN A 337 3.49 18.50 19.74
C ASN A 337 4.09 19.89 19.40
N GLU A 338 5.16 19.93 18.60
CA GLU A 338 5.80 21.18 18.13
C GLU A 338 5.17 21.77 16.87
N GLU A 339 4.34 20.99 16.15
CA GLU A 339 3.64 21.49 14.98
C GLU A 339 2.73 22.66 15.35
N PRO A 340 2.59 23.68 14.47
CA PRO A 340 1.72 24.82 14.70
C PRO A 340 0.29 24.44 15.08
N ALA A 341 -0.37 25.27 15.88
CA ALA A 341 -1.72 24.99 16.37
C ALA A 341 -2.78 24.85 15.25
N ASP A 342 -2.54 25.45 14.08
CA ASP A 342 -3.37 25.31 12.88
C ASP A 342 -3.09 24.02 12.08
N SER A 343 -2.03 23.28 12.41
CA SER A 343 -1.80 21.92 11.92
C SER A 343 -2.69 20.92 12.66
N LYS A 344 -3.95 20.84 12.23
CA LYS A 344 -5.00 20.06 12.88
C LYS A 344 -5.05 18.58 12.51
N PHE A 345 -4.51 18.16 11.36
CA PHE A 345 -4.69 16.80 10.85
C PHE A 345 -3.35 16.18 10.47
N SER A 346 -3.07 15.00 11.03
CA SER A 346 -1.81 14.30 10.82
C SER A 346 -2.04 12.82 10.51
N ALA A 347 -1.71 12.40 9.30
CA ALA A 347 -1.52 10.99 8.99
C ALA A 347 -0.08 10.59 9.36
N VAL A 348 0.05 9.54 10.16
CA VAL A 348 1.33 8.96 10.58
C VAL A 348 1.41 7.52 10.11
N ILE A 349 2.40 7.22 9.27
CA ILE A 349 2.64 5.85 8.82
C ILE A 349 3.55 5.13 9.81
N VAL A 350 3.27 3.86 10.10
CA VAL A 350 4.09 3.00 10.95
C VAL A 350 4.78 1.98 10.06
N HIS A 351 6.11 2.00 10.04
CA HIS A 351 6.89 1.09 9.21
C HIS A 351 6.75 -0.36 9.73
N ALA A 352 6.24 -1.24 8.88
CA ALA A 352 5.89 -2.61 9.26
C ALA A 352 7.07 -3.40 9.81
N TRP A 353 8.27 -3.19 9.28
CA TRP A 353 9.46 -3.99 9.65
C TRP A 353 10.25 -3.41 10.81
N SER A 354 9.81 -2.28 11.37
CA SER A 354 10.44 -1.71 12.56
C SER A 354 9.89 -2.35 13.84
N ALA A 355 10.80 -2.52 14.80
CA ALA A 355 10.48 -2.94 16.15
C ALA A 355 11.14 -2.00 17.16
N PHE A 356 10.48 -1.83 18.30
CA PHE A 356 10.84 -0.87 19.34
C PHE A 356 10.86 -1.50 20.73
N THR A 357 11.67 -0.92 21.61
CA THR A 357 11.72 -1.25 23.03
C THR A 357 10.85 -0.25 23.79
N ASP A 358 9.97 -0.72 24.66
CA ASP A 358 9.21 0.18 25.53
C ASP A 358 10.12 0.81 26.57
N THR A 359 10.18 2.13 26.58
CA THR A 359 10.98 2.93 27.53
C THR A 359 10.11 3.66 28.56
N GLY A 360 8.83 3.32 28.67
CA GLY A 360 7.87 3.96 29.57
C GLY A 360 7.74 5.47 29.29
N ALA A 361 7.86 6.30 30.32
CA ALA A 361 7.74 7.75 30.17
C ALA A 361 9.05 8.45 29.71
N SER A 362 10.07 7.69 29.28
CA SER A 362 11.33 8.29 28.81
C SER A 362 11.07 9.24 27.63
N THR A 363 11.78 10.35 27.64
CA THR A 363 11.85 11.34 26.56
C THR A 363 13.11 11.21 25.71
N ASP A 364 13.93 10.17 25.95
CA ASP A 364 15.05 9.82 25.08
C ASP A 364 14.53 9.28 23.74
N GLU A 365 14.71 10.08 22.70
CA GLU A 365 14.22 9.85 21.35
C GLU A 365 14.90 8.70 20.62
N THR A 366 15.94 8.12 21.19
CA THR A 366 16.70 7.01 20.57
C THR A 366 16.63 5.73 21.40
N ALA A 367 16.25 5.82 22.68
CA ALA A 367 16.19 4.66 23.56
C ALA A 367 15.21 3.57 23.06
N GLU A 368 14.13 3.96 22.37
CA GLU A 368 13.16 3.02 21.79
C GLU A 368 13.73 2.22 20.61
N ASN A 369 14.83 2.68 19.99
CA ASN A 369 15.51 1.98 18.88
C ASN A 369 16.51 0.91 19.37
N ALA A 370 16.57 0.66 20.69
CA ALA A 370 17.47 -0.34 21.26
C ALA A 370 17.28 -1.73 20.59
N PRO A 371 18.37 -2.43 20.25
CA PRO A 371 18.30 -3.76 19.62
C PRO A 371 17.51 -4.76 20.47
N GLY A 372 16.74 -5.62 19.81
CA GLY A 372 15.93 -6.66 20.46
C GLY A 372 14.54 -6.19 20.91
N GLY A 373 14.13 -4.97 20.54
CA GLY A 373 12.74 -4.52 20.67
C GLY A 373 11.75 -5.47 19.99
N THR A 374 10.57 -5.61 20.57
CA THR A 374 9.53 -6.55 20.09
C THR A 374 8.23 -5.86 19.69
N LEU A 375 8.02 -4.61 20.13
CA LEU A 375 6.81 -3.85 19.88
C LEU A 375 6.83 -3.28 18.46
N ARG A 376 5.72 -3.41 17.75
CA ARG A 376 5.55 -3.05 16.33
C ARG A 376 4.12 -2.60 16.10
N GLY A 377 3.84 -2.03 14.92
CA GLY A 377 2.47 -1.67 14.52
C GLY A 377 1.72 -0.86 15.58
N ALA A 378 0.56 -1.34 16.02
CA ALA A 378 -0.32 -0.64 16.96
C ALA A 378 0.34 -0.38 18.32
N SER A 379 1.15 -1.32 18.81
CA SER A 379 1.93 -1.09 20.03
C SER A 379 2.94 0.07 19.88
N ALA A 380 3.57 0.24 18.72
CA ALA A 380 4.47 1.35 18.47
C ALA A 380 3.72 2.69 18.33
N ALA A 381 2.55 2.67 17.69
CA ALA A 381 1.66 3.83 17.63
C ALA A 381 1.18 4.25 19.03
N GLU A 382 0.87 3.31 19.92
CA GLU A 382 0.44 3.60 21.30
C GLU A 382 1.54 4.29 22.11
N MET A 383 2.80 3.88 21.92
CA MET A 383 3.96 4.55 22.52
C MET A 383 4.08 6.01 22.06
N CYS A 384 3.67 6.32 20.82
CA CYS A 384 3.60 7.69 20.33
C CYS A 384 2.43 8.42 21.00
N ASN A 385 1.24 7.82 20.97
CA ASN A 385 -0.02 8.40 21.43
C ASN A 385 0.05 8.83 22.91
N ARG A 386 0.65 8.01 23.79
CA ARG A 386 0.79 8.33 25.23
C ARG A 386 1.64 9.57 25.54
N ARG A 387 2.34 10.11 24.54
CA ARG A 387 3.22 11.29 24.66
C ARG A 387 2.68 12.51 23.91
N LEU A 388 1.54 12.39 23.24
CA LEU A 388 0.90 13.53 22.62
C LEU A 388 0.30 14.45 23.68
N ALA A 389 0.21 15.74 23.35
CA ALA A 389 -0.45 16.72 24.19
C ALA A 389 -1.97 16.46 24.30
N ASP A 390 -2.60 16.95 25.37
CA ASP A 390 -4.02 16.69 25.68
C ASP A 390 -5.01 17.23 24.62
N ASP A 391 -4.56 18.09 23.71
CA ASP A 391 -5.35 18.60 22.59
C ASP A 391 -5.35 17.65 21.38
N TYR A 392 -4.53 16.60 21.39
CA TYR A 392 -4.62 15.53 20.40
C TYR A 392 -5.72 14.52 20.70
N GLU A 393 -6.28 13.97 19.62
CA GLU A 393 -7.20 12.85 19.61
C GLU A 393 -6.79 11.90 18.49
N ASP A 394 -6.54 10.64 18.82
CA ASP A 394 -6.29 9.62 17.81
C ASP A 394 -7.62 9.13 17.21
N VAL A 395 -7.65 9.05 15.88
CA VAL A 395 -8.84 8.65 15.12
C VAL A 395 -8.45 7.70 14.00
N SER A 396 -9.42 6.92 13.53
CA SER A 396 -9.22 6.08 12.34
C SER A 396 -8.95 6.92 11.09
N MET A 397 -8.31 6.34 10.06
CA MET A 397 -8.00 7.10 8.84
C MET A 397 -9.28 7.58 8.13
N GLN A 398 -10.36 6.79 8.20
CA GLN A 398 -11.65 7.20 7.65
C GLN A 398 -12.21 8.42 8.37
N GLU A 399 -12.15 8.46 9.70
CA GLU A 399 -12.61 9.62 10.47
C GLU A 399 -11.74 10.84 10.21
N LEU A 400 -10.41 10.68 10.14
CA LEU A 400 -9.50 11.79 9.80
C LEU A 400 -9.89 12.44 8.47
N ILE A 401 -10.19 11.63 7.45
CA ILE A 401 -10.65 12.11 6.13
C ILE A 401 -11.97 12.88 6.25
N TRP A 402 -12.96 12.38 6.99
CA TRP A 402 -14.22 13.09 7.17
C TRP A 402 -14.07 14.41 7.94
N ARG A 403 -13.21 14.44 8.96
CA ARG A 403 -12.90 15.67 9.70
C ARG A 403 -12.21 16.70 8.81
N ILE A 404 -11.27 16.28 7.95
CA ILE A 404 -10.63 17.13 6.93
C ILE A 404 -11.68 17.73 5.99
N ARG A 405 -12.60 16.89 5.48
CA ARG A 405 -13.68 17.34 4.59
C ARG A 405 -14.59 18.36 5.28
N MET A 406 -14.99 18.12 6.53
CA MET A 406 -15.82 19.06 7.26
C MET A 406 -15.10 20.37 7.55
N GLU A 407 -13.81 20.35 7.89
CA GLU A 407 -13.03 21.58 8.16
C GLU A 407 -12.90 22.45 6.91
N TYR A 408 -12.50 21.86 5.78
CA TYR A 408 -12.10 22.63 4.60
C TYR A 408 -13.21 22.75 3.54
N ARG A 409 -14.22 21.89 3.57
CA ARG A 409 -15.35 21.83 2.63
C ARG A 409 -16.68 21.58 3.37
N PRO A 410 -17.05 22.38 4.39
CA PRO A 410 -18.19 22.11 5.27
C PRO A 410 -19.52 22.01 4.51
N GLU A 411 -19.82 22.97 3.63
CA GLU A 411 -21.09 22.99 2.87
C GLU A 411 -21.25 21.76 1.98
N GLN A 412 -20.17 21.40 1.28
CA GLN A 412 -20.13 20.22 0.42
C GLN A 412 -20.24 18.93 1.24
N THR A 413 -19.57 18.86 2.39
CA THR A 413 -19.61 17.70 3.29
C THR A 413 -21.01 17.53 3.87
N GLN A 414 -21.63 18.60 4.39
CA GLN A 414 -22.99 18.57 4.90
C GLN A 414 -24.00 18.14 3.83
N ARG A 415 -23.86 18.66 2.60
CA ARG A 415 -24.68 18.22 1.47
C ARG A 415 -24.53 16.71 1.23
N TYR A 416 -23.30 16.21 1.13
CA TYR A 416 -23.04 14.78 0.94
C TYR A 416 -23.67 13.93 2.06
N LEU A 417 -23.47 14.31 3.32
CA LEU A 417 -24.02 13.62 4.47
C LEU A 417 -25.54 13.61 4.50
N SER A 418 -26.21 14.60 3.91
CA SER A 418 -27.68 14.63 3.81
C SER A 418 -28.25 13.84 2.62
N GLU A 419 -27.45 13.66 1.57
CA GLU A 419 -27.88 13.00 0.32
C GLU A 419 -27.65 11.49 0.34
N TYR A 420 -26.59 11.02 1.00
CA TYR A 420 -26.09 9.64 0.87
C TYR A 420 -26.08 8.83 2.17
N PHE A 421 -26.30 9.46 3.32
CA PHE A 421 -26.41 8.83 4.64
C PHE A 421 -27.75 9.23 5.27
#